data_AF-A0A7S6ZP96-F1
#
_entry.id   AF-A0A7S6ZP96-F1
#
_cell.length_a   1.000
_cell.length_b   1.000
_cell.length_c   1.000
_cell.angle_alpha   90.00
_cell.angle_beta   90.00
_cell.angle_gamma   90.00
#
_symmetry.space_group_name_H-M   'P 1'
#
loop_
_entity.id
_entity.type
_entity.pdbx_description
1 polymer ?
#
loop_
_entity_poly.entity_id
_entity_poly.type
_entity_poly.pdbx_seq_one_letter_code
_entity_poly.pdbx_strand_id
1 'polypeptide(L)'
;MAATLERRESISLWERFSSWITSTENRLYIGWFGVLMIPTLLTATSCYIIAFIAAPPVDIDGIREPVAGSLLYGNNIISGAVIPSSNAIGIHFYPIWEAASVDEWLYNGGPYQLIVFHFLLGVACWMGREWELSYRLGMRPWIFVAFSAPVAAASAVFLVYPIGQGSFSDGMPLGISGTFNFMIVFQAEHNILMHPFHMAGVAGVFGGSLFSAMHGSLVTSSLIRETSEFESVNYGYKFGQEEETYNIVAAHGYFGRLIFQYASFNNSRALHFFLAAWPVVGIWLTSLGVSTMAFNLNGFNFNQSIVDSEGRVINTWADIINRADLGMEVMHERNAHNFPLDLAANEILPVAISAQTSIG
;
A
#
# COMPACT_ATOMS: atom_id res chain seq x y z
N MET A 1 -30.68 40.00 -12.37
CA MET A 1 -30.49 39.13 -13.56
C MET A 1 -29.58 39.76 -14.60
N ALA A 2 -29.75 41.04 -14.97
CA ALA A 2 -28.87 41.71 -15.95
C ALA A 2 -27.40 41.84 -15.48
N ALA A 3 -27.15 42.24 -14.23
CA ALA A 3 -25.79 42.41 -13.68
C ALA A 3 -24.98 41.10 -13.56
N THR A 4 -25.64 39.94 -13.44
CA THR A 4 -24.99 38.62 -13.39
C THR A 4 -24.64 38.08 -14.78
N LEU A 5 -25.36 38.53 -15.81
CA LEU A 5 -25.10 38.19 -17.22
C LEU A 5 -23.95 39.04 -17.78
N GLU A 6 -23.93 40.36 -17.51
CA GLU A 6 -22.85 41.25 -17.94
C GLU A 6 -21.49 40.87 -17.32
N ARG A 7 -21.46 40.41 -16.05
CA ARG A 7 -20.22 39.96 -15.40
C ARG A 7 -19.68 38.64 -15.98
N ARG A 8 -20.51 37.87 -16.69
CA ARG A 8 -20.10 36.63 -17.37
C ARG A 8 -19.39 36.89 -18.70
N GLU A 9 -19.59 38.06 -19.32
CA GLU A 9 -18.96 38.44 -20.59
C GLU A 9 -17.55 39.02 -20.42
N SER A 10 -17.17 39.50 -19.21
CA SER A 10 -15.86 40.09 -18.94
C SER A 10 -14.79 39.12 -18.42
N ILE A 11 -15.15 37.86 -18.14
CA ILE A 11 -14.26 36.86 -17.54
C ILE A 11 -13.77 35.89 -18.61
N SER A 12 -12.45 35.66 -18.68
CA SER A 12 -11.84 34.75 -19.66
C SER A 12 -12.37 33.32 -19.52
N LEU A 13 -12.35 32.55 -20.62
CA LEU A 13 -12.71 31.13 -20.61
C LEU A 13 -11.87 30.34 -19.58
N TRP A 14 -10.59 30.66 -19.48
CA TRP A 14 -9.67 30.02 -18.54
C TRP A 14 -10.05 30.28 -17.08
N GLU A 15 -10.45 31.50 -16.75
CA GLU A 15 -10.87 31.86 -15.40
C GLU A 15 -12.21 31.19 -15.04
N ARG A 16 -13.15 31.10 -16.00
CA ARG A 16 -14.40 30.34 -15.82
C ARG A 16 -14.13 28.85 -15.59
N PHE A 17 -13.23 28.25 -16.37
CA PHE A 17 -12.83 26.85 -16.24
C PHE A 17 -12.16 26.59 -14.88
N SER A 18 -11.18 27.43 -14.51
CA SER A 18 -10.47 27.32 -13.24
C SER A 18 -11.42 27.43 -12.05
N SER A 19 -12.36 28.40 -12.09
CA SER A 19 -13.37 28.57 -11.05
C SER A 19 -14.26 27.34 -10.90
N TRP A 20 -14.62 26.69 -12.01
CA TRP A 20 -15.42 25.47 -11.99
C TRP A 20 -14.64 24.27 -11.43
N ILE A 21 -13.39 24.07 -11.87
CA ILE A 21 -12.52 22.98 -11.39
C ILE A 21 -12.32 23.07 -9.87
N THR A 22 -12.11 24.27 -9.34
CA THR A 22 -11.87 24.48 -7.90
C THR A 22 -13.14 24.75 -7.08
N SER A 23 -14.33 24.59 -7.65
CA SER A 23 -15.59 24.86 -6.97
C SER A 23 -15.86 23.86 -5.84
N THR A 24 -16.25 24.38 -4.67
CA THR A 24 -16.72 23.61 -3.50
C THR A 24 -18.16 23.14 -3.63
N GLU A 25 -18.91 23.66 -4.60
CA GLU A 25 -20.31 23.29 -4.86
C GLU A 25 -20.46 22.05 -5.74
N ASN A 26 -19.35 21.54 -6.29
CA ASN A 26 -19.37 20.29 -7.04
C ASN A 26 -19.67 19.12 -6.09
N ARG A 27 -20.61 18.23 -6.49
CA ARG A 27 -20.97 17.03 -5.69
C ARG A 27 -19.76 16.17 -5.32
N LEU A 28 -18.80 16.07 -6.23
CA LEU A 28 -17.47 15.54 -6.00
C LEU A 28 -16.47 16.62 -6.40
N TYR A 29 -15.66 17.07 -5.45
CA TYR A 29 -14.62 18.05 -5.71
C TYR A 29 -13.67 17.56 -6.81
N ILE A 30 -13.30 18.43 -7.75
CA ILE A 30 -12.34 18.09 -8.81
C ILE A 30 -10.94 18.52 -8.34
N GLY A 31 -10.69 19.84 -8.32
CA GLY A 31 -9.37 20.39 -8.01
C GLY A 31 -8.35 20.13 -9.13
N TRP A 32 -7.18 20.76 -9.04
CA TRP A 32 -6.12 20.59 -10.03
C TRP A 32 -5.57 19.17 -10.03
N PHE A 33 -5.46 18.55 -8.85
CA PHE A 33 -5.10 17.14 -8.76
C PHE A 33 -6.15 16.22 -9.38
N GLY A 34 -7.44 16.57 -9.29
CA GLY A 34 -8.53 15.82 -9.90
C GLY A 34 -8.41 15.70 -11.43
N VAL A 35 -7.83 16.71 -12.09
CA VAL A 35 -7.62 16.72 -13.54
C VAL A 35 -6.71 15.55 -13.98
N LEU A 36 -5.73 15.17 -13.16
CA LEU A 36 -4.88 14.00 -13.43
C LEU A 36 -5.44 12.71 -12.81
N MET A 37 -5.96 12.80 -11.58
CA MET A 37 -6.48 11.67 -10.82
C MET A 37 -7.62 10.95 -11.55
N ILE A 38 -8.59 11.70 -12.09
CA ILE A 38 -9.79 11.12 -12.71
C ILE A 38 -9.42 10.26 -13.94
N PRO A 39 -8.73 10.77 -14.98
CA PRO A 39 -8.42 9.96 -16.15
C PRO A 39 -7.50 8.79 -15.82
N THR A 40 -6.51 8.98 -14.93
CA THR A 40 -5.59 7.89 -14.56
C THR A 40 -6.29 6.74 -13.83
N LEU A 41 -7.11 7.04 -12.82
CA LEU A 41 -7.86 6.00 -12.11
C LEU A 41 -8.93 5.34 -12.98
N LEU A 42 -9.57 6.07 -13.91
CA LEU A 42 -10.51 5.48 -14.86
C LEU A 42 -9.81 4.51 -15.84
N THR A 43 -8.64 4.89 -16.36
CA THR A 43 -7.81 4.02 -17.21
C THR A 43 -7.36 2.76 -16.46
N ALA A 44 -6.82 2.91 -15.24
CA ALA A 44 -6.40 1.77 -14.41
C ALA A 44 -7.57 0.83 -14.10
N THR A 45 -8.72 1.39 -13.69
CA THR A 45 -9.92 0.62 -13.32
C THR A 45 -10.50 -0.14 -14.51
N SER A 46 -10.65 0.54 -15.66
CA SER A 46 -11.18 -0.09 -16.88
C SER A 46 -10.28 -1.20 -17.39
N CYS A 47 -8.97 -0.98 -17.44
CA CYS A 47 -8.00 -2.01 -17.85
C CYS A 47 -8.00 -3.19 -16.87
N TYR A 48 -8.01 -2.93 -15.56
CA TYR A 48 -8.06 -3.97 -14.53
C TYR A 48 -9.31 -4.85 -14.67
N ILE A 49 -10.50 -4.25 -14.80
CA ILE A 49 -11.75 -5.01 -14.93
C ILE A 49 -11.71 -5.92 -16.17
N ILE A 50 -11.28 -5.39 -17.31
CA ILE A 50 -11.22 -6.16 -18.56
C ILE A 50 -10.17 -7.28 -18.45
N ALA A 51 -8.97 -6.97 -17.96
CA ALA A 51 -7.88 -7.93 -17.84
C ALA A 51 -8.22 -9.06 -16.85
N PHE A 52 -8.79 -8.72 -15.69
CA PHE A 52 -9.19 -9.71 -14.68
C PHE A 52 -10.27 -10.67 -15.21
N ILE A 53 -11.16 -10.19 -16.10
CA ILE A 53 -12.20 -11.04 -16.69
C ILE A 53 -11.65 -11.87 -17.85
N ALA A 54 -10.87 -11.28 -18.75
CA ALA A 54 -10.66 -11.84 -20.09
C ALA A 54 -9.20 -11.88 -20.60
N ALA A 55 -8.20 -11.43 -19.83
CA ALA A 55 -6.81 -11.49 -20.30
C ALA A 55 -6.38 -12.95 -20.57
N PRO A 56 -5.66 -13.22 -21.67
CA PRO A 56 -5.05 -14.53 -21.90
C PRO A 56 -3.93 -14.81 -20.87
N PRO A 57 -3.39 -16.04 -20.83
CA PRO A 57 -2.23 -16.37 -20.00
C PRO A 57 -1.00 -15.51 -20.32
N VAL A 58 -0.21 -15.21 -19.29
CA VAL A 58 0.94 -14.28 -19.32
C VAL A 58 2.23 -14.99 -18.93
N ASP A 59 3.31 -14.79 -19.69
CA ASP A 59 4.64 -15.37 -19.41
C ASP A 59 5.43 -14.57 -18.37
N ILE A 60 5.01 -14.64 -17.10
CA ILE A 60 5.56 -13.85 -15.99
C ILE A 60 7.07 -14.02 -15.79
N ASP A 61 7.59 -15.25 -15.84
CA ASP A 61 9.02 -15.51 -15.55
C ASP A 61 9.90 -15.40 -16.83
N GLY A 62 9.29 -15.14 -17.99
CA GLY A 62 10.02 -15.02 -19.28
C GLY A 62 10.57 -16.34 -19.82
N ILE A 63 10.12 -17.47 -19.28
CA ILE A 63 10.57 -18.83 -19.63
C ILE A 63 9.64 -19.54 -20.61
N ARG A 64 8.66 -18.83 -21.17
CA ARG A 64 7.61 -19.36 -22.06
C ARG A 64 6.70 -20.36 -21.34
N GLU A 65 6.39 -20.09 -20.07
CA GLU A 65 5.41 -20.85 -19.27
C GLU A 65 4.26 -19.91 -18.85
N PRO A 66 3.26 -19.67 -19.72
CA PRO A 66 2.23 -18.69 -19.44
C PRO A 66 1.30 -19.09 -18.29
N VAL A 67 1.06 -18.17 -17.37
CA VAL A 67 0.17 -18.33 -16.22
C VAL A 67 -1.19 -17.71 -16.53
N ALA A 68 -2.26 -18.50 -16.40
CA ALA A 68 -3.63 -18.04 -16.59
C ALA A 68 -4.10 -17.25 -15.36
N GLY A 69 -4.40 -15.96 -15.52
CA GLY A 69 -4.89 -15.10 -14.43
C GLY A 69 -6.37 -14.76 -14.46
N SER A 70 -7.04 -14.83 -15.62
CA SER A 70 -8.40 -14.29 -15.76
C SER A 70 -9.52 -15.31 -15.55
N LEU A 71 -10.72 -14.81 -15.29
CA LEU A 71 -11.92 -15.62 -15.03
C LEU A 71 -12.28 -16.52 -16.23
N LEU A 72 -12.24 -15.98 -17.46
CA LEU A 72 -12.56 -16.74 -18.67
C LEU A 72 -11.54 -17.85 -18.97
N TYR A 73 -10.35 -17.78 -18.39
CA TYR A 73 -9.30 -18.80 -18.50
C TYR A 73 -9.24 -19.71 -17.27
N GLY A 74 -10.38 -19.91 -16.59
CA GLY A 74 -10.56 -20.97 -15.59
C GLY A 74 -10.28 -20.55 -14.14
N ASN A 75 -10.12 -19.25 -13.88
CA ASN A 75 -9.97 -18.75 -12.52
C ASN A 75 -11.30 -18.38 -11.86
N ASN A 76 -11.33 -18.45 -10.54
CA ASN A 76 -12.37 -17.83 -9.72
C ASN A 76 -11.86 -16.53 -9.10
N ILE A 77 -12.65 -15.88 -8.24
CA ILE A 77 -12.26 -14.62 -7.58
C ILE A 77 -11.00 -14.76 -6.71
N ILE A 78 -10.77 -15.91 -6.10
CA ILE A 78 -9.61 -16.17 -5.22
C ILE A 78 -8.35 -16.44 -6.04
N SER A 79 -8.45 -17.27 -7.08
CA SER A 79 -7.31 -17.65 -7.91
C SER A 79 -6.98 -16.61 -8.99
N GLY A 80 -7.95 -15.78 -9.37
CA GLY A 80 -7.79 -14.80 -10.43
C GLY A 80 -6.85 -13.65 -10.06
N ALA A 81 -6.10 -13.17 -11.06
CA ALA A 81 -5.18 -12.06 -10.96
C ALA A 81 -4.94 -11.40 -12.33
N VAL A 82 -4.57 -10.12 -12.33
CA VAL A 82 -3.77 -9.57 -13.45
C VAL A 82 -2.30 -9.88 -13.16
N ILE A 83 -1.72 -10.71 -14.01
CA ILE A 83 -0.36 -11.26 -13.86
C ILE A 83 0.68 -10.18 -14.17
N PRO A 84 1.75 -10.05 -13.35
CA PRO A 84 2.89 -9.16 -13.62
C PRO A 84 3.49 -9.30 -15.02
N SER A 85 4.18 -8.25 -15.47
CA SER A 85 4.84 -8.26 -16.78
C SER A 85 6.04 -9.20 -16.79
N SER A 86 6.32 -9.79 -17.95
CA SER A 86 7.37 -10.79 -18.13
C SER A 86 8.75 -10.36 -17.62
N ASN A 87 9.50 -11.25 -16.98
CA ASN A 87 10.89 -11.03 -16.59
C ASN A 87 11.80 -10.76 -17.79
N ALA A 88 11.42 -11.22 -18.99
CA ALA A 88 12.12 -10.85 -20.23
C ALA A 88 12.08 -9.34 -20.53
N ILE A 89 11.12 -8.60 -19.96
CA ILE A 89 11.04 -7.13 -20.01
C ILE A 89 11.87 -6.49 -18.89
N GLY A 90 11.98 -7.11 -17.72
CA GLY A 90 12.62 -6.51 -16.55
C GLY A 90 11.95 -5.19 -16.14
N ILE A 91 12.75 -4.13 -15.94
CA ILE A 91 12.29 -2.76 -15.65
C ILE A 91 11.98 -1.91 -16.89
N HIS A 92 12.07 -2.48 -18.10
CA HIS A 92 11.78 -1.70 -19.30
C HIS A 92 10.32 -1.24 -19.34
N PHE A 93 10.12 0.00 -19.78
CA PHE A 93 8.79 0.57 -19.97
C PHE A 93 8.12 -0.07 -21.19
N TYR A 94 7.03 -0.80 -20.97
CA TYR A 94 6.36 -1.59 -22.01
C TYR A 94 4.90 -1.14 -22.26
N PRO A 95 4.70 0.05 -22.86
CA PRO A 95 3.39 0.53 -23.27
C PRO A 95 2.88 -0.23 -24.50
N ILE A 96 1.59 -0.06 -24.81
CA ILE A 96 0.93 -0.75 -25.94
C ILE A 96 1.67 -0.55 -27.26
N TRP A 97 2.26 0.63 -27.50
CA TRP A 97 2.93 0.96 -28.76
C TRP A 97 4.35 0.43 -28.90
N GLU A 98 4.94 -0.15 -27.84
CA GLU A 98 6.23 -0.86 -27.96
C GLU A 98 6.03 -2.30 -28.46
N ALA A 99 4.84 -2.87 -28.30
CA ALA A 99 4.52 -4.20 -28.81
C ALA A 99 4.21 -4.17 -30.32
N ALA A 100 4.54 -5.23 -31.04
CA ALA A 100 4.19 -5.38 -32.45
C ALA A 100 2.68 -5.63 -32.66
N SER A 101 2.00 -6.16 -31.63
CA SER A 101 0.55 -6.36 -31.63
C SER A 101 -0.04 -6.33 -30.22
N VAL A 102 -1.37 -6.21 -30.14
CA VAL A 102 -2.09 -6.32 -28.86
C VAL A 102 -1.93 -7.73 -28.27
N ASP A 103 -1.87 -8.78 -29.09
CA ASP A 103 -1.70 -10.16 -28.63
C ASP A 103 -0.34 -10.35 -27.95
N GLU A 104 0.72 -9.78 -28.52
CA GLU A 104 2.05 -9.77 -27.89
C GLU A 104 2.05 -8.97 -26.59
N TRP A 105 1.42 -7.79 -26.59
CA TRP A 105 1.30 -6.97 -25.38
C TRP A 105 0.58 -7.71 -24.25
N LEU A 106 -0.48 -8.47 -24.57
CA LEU A 106 -1.20 -9.29 -23.61
C LEU A 106 -0.37 -10.49 -23.13
N TYR A 107 0.33 -11.20 -24.03
CA TYR A 107 1.19 -12.34 -23.67
C TYR A 107 2.31 -11.95 -22.70
N ASN A 108 2.88 -10.75 -22.87
CA ASN A 108 3.97 -10.25 -22.04
C ASN A 108 3.50 -9.50 -20.77
N GLY A 109 2.20 -9.50 -20.45
CA GLY A 109 1.69 -8.90 -19.22
C GLY A 109 1.64 -7.37 -19.22
N GLY A 110 1.57 -6.76 -20.40
CA GLY A 110 1.43 -5.31 -20.56
C GLY A 110 0.29 -4.65 -19.75
N PRO A 111 -0.89 -5.28 -19.54
CA PRO A 111 -1.93 -4.73 -18.67
C PRO A 111 -1.44 -4.39 -17.26
N TYR A 112 -0.52 -5.18 -16.69
CA TYR A 112 0.00 -4.96 -15.35
C TYR A 112 0.70 -3.61 -15.21
N GLN A 113 1.67 -3.33 -16.09
CA GLN A 113 2.38 -2.04 -16.08
C GLN A 113 1.43 -0.86 -16.30
N LEU A 114 0.49 -0.98 -17.25
CA LEU A 114 -0.50 0.07 -17.51
C LEU A 114 -1.32 0.37 -16.25
N ILE A 115 -1.85 -0.67 -15.60
CA ILE A 115 -2.68 -0.51 -14.39
C ILE A 115 -1.84 0.10 -13.27
N VAL A 116 -0.67 -0.48 -12.96
CA VAL A 116 0.20 -0.04 -11.86
C VAL A 116 0.61 1.42 -12.02
N PHE A 117 1.11 1.83 -13.19
CA PHE A 117 1.57 3.22 -13.39
C PHE A 117 0.43 4.23 -13.30
N HIS A 118 -0.72 3.94 -13.92
CA HIS A 118 -1.88 4.82 -13.83
C HIS A 118 -2.46 4.84 -12.41
N PHE A 119 -2.50 3.71 -11.72
CA PHE A 119 -2.94 3.61 -10.34
C PHE A 119 -2.06 4.45 -9.40
N LEU A 120 -0.74 4.29 -9.46
CA LEU A 120 0.20 5.02 -8.61
C LEU A 120 0.13 6.53 -8.82
N LEU A 121 0.05 6.99 -10.08
CA LEU A 121 -0.19 8.40 -10.39
C LEU A 121 -1.55 8.89 -9.85
N GLY A 122 -2.59 8.07 -10.01
CA GLY A 122 -3.93 8.36 -9.54
C GLY A 122 -4.02 8.51 -8.02
N VAL A 123 -3.45 7.59 -7.25
CA VAL A 123 -3.47 7.67 -5.78
C VAL A 123 -2.54 8.75 -5.22
N ALA A 124 -1.44 9.07 -5.90
CA ALA A 124 -0.62 10.23 -5.57
C ALA A 124 -1.40 11.54 -5.78
N CYS A 125 -2.16 11.66 -6.87
CA CYS A 125 -3.04 12.79 -7.11
C CYS A 125 -4.22 12.81 -6.13
N TRP A 126 -4.76 11.64 -5.74
CA TRP A 126 -5.78 11.56 -4.69
C TRP A 126 -5.30 12.18 -3.38
N MET A 127 -4.08 11.81 -2.95
CA MET A 127 -3.43 12.40 -1.78
C MET A 127 -3.31 13.93 -1.91
N GLY A 128 -2.86 14.44 -3.06
CA GLY A 128 -2.82 15.89 -3.32
C GLY A 128 -4.20 16.56 -3.31
N ARG A 129 -5.24 15.88 -3.80
CA ARG A 129 -6.62 16.36 -3.79
C ARG A 129 -7.20 16.47 -2.39
N GLU A 130 -6.87 15.55 -1.48
CA GLU A 130 -7.24 15.65 -0.07
C GLU A 130 -6.67 16.92 0.58
N TRP A 131 -5.40 17.23 0.30
CA TRP A 131 -4.78 18.49 0.71
C TRP A 131 -5.50 19.69 0.09
N GLU A 132 -5.72 19.69 -1.23
CA GLU A 132 -6.31 20.83 -1.94
C GLU A 132 -7.70 21.16 -1.39
N LEU A 133 -8.56 20.16 -1.21
CA LEU A 133 -9.90 20.38 -0.64
C LEU A 133 -9.84 20.86 0.80
N SER A 134 -8.94 20.31 1.62
CA SER A 134 -8.75 20.77 3.01
C SER A 134 -8.42 22.27 3.05
N TYR A 135 -7.60 22.75 2.11
CA TYR A 135 -7.27 24.16 1.97
C TYR A 135 -8.49 25.00 1.55
N ARG A 136 -9.28 24.54 0.57
CA ARG A 136 -10.49 25.26 0.12
C ARG A 136 -11.53 25.44 1.23
N LEU A 137 -11.64 24.45 2.12
CA LEU A 137 -12.59 24.46 3.22
C LEU A 137 -12.04 25.09 4.51
N GLY A 138 -10.79 25.58 4.52
CA GLY A 138 -10.16 26.14 5.73
C GLY A 138 -9.90 25.10 6.83
N MET A 139 -9.80 23.82 6.46
CA MET A 139 -9.52 22.72 7.38
C MET A 139 -8.01 22.64 7.70
N ARG A 140 -7.66 21.91 8.77
CA ARG A 140 -6.26 21.56 9.04
C ARG A 140 -5.74 20.57 7.98
N PRO A 141 -4.54 20.77 7.40
CA PRO A 141 -4.12 20.08 6.17
C PRO A 141 -3.38 18.76 6.43
N TRP A 142 -3.87 17.87 7.30
CA TRP A 142 -3.11 16.67 7.71
C TRP A 142 -3.77 15.32 7.41
N ILE A 143 -4.96 15.31 6.79
CA ILE A 143 -5.62 14.06 6.38
C ILE A 143 -4.78 13.34 5.33
N PHE A 144 -4.29 14.07 4.32
CA PHE A 144 -3.44 13.49 3.28
C PHE A 144 -2.14 12.89 3.81
N VAL A 145 -1.63 13.38 4.95
CA VAL A 145 -0.45 12.81 5.61
C VAL A 145 -0.76 11.42 6.14
N ALA A 146 -1.93 11.19 6.72
CA ALA A 146 -2.36 9.85 7.11
C ALA A 146 -2.52 8.95 5.87
N PHE A 147 -3.11 9.47 4.78
CA PHE A 147 -3.27 8.73 3.52
C PHE A 147 -1.93 8.43 2.81
N SER A 148 -0.85 9.13 3.15
CA SER A 148 0.48 8.82 2.60
C SER A 148 1.00 7.44 3.01
N ALA A 149 0.54 6.88 4.15
CA ALA A 149 0.97 5.57 4.62
C ALA A 149 0.58 4.43 3.66
N PRO A 150 -0.71 4.26 3.27
CA PRO A 150 -1.08 3.28 2.25
C PRO A 150 -0.53 3.61 0.86
N VAL A 151 -0.35 4.88 0.49
CA VAL A 151 0.30 5.25 -0.78
C VAL A 151 1.76 4.76 -0.80
N ALA A 152 2.49 4.95 0.29
CA ALA A 152 3.86 4.45 0.43
C ALA A 152 3.93 2.92 0.38
N ALA A 153 2.96 2.23 1.01
CA ALA A 153 2.90 0.76 0.97
C ALA A 153 2.67 0.25 -0.45
N ALA A 154 1.74 0.87 -1.19
CA ALA A 154 1.49 0.54 -2.59
C ALA A 154 2.72 0.82 -3.47
N SER A 155 3.40 1.96 -3.29
CA SER A 155 4.63 2.26 -4.01
C SER A 155 5.75 1.26 -3.69
N ALA A 156 5.84 0.77 -2.45
CA ALA A 156 6.85 -0.21 -2.06
C ALA A 156 6.70 -1.52 -2.85
N VAL A 157 5.50 -2.09 -2.91
CA VAL A 157 5.26 -3.41 -3.53
C VAL A 157 5.09 -3.38 -5.05
N PHE A 158 4.67 -2.25 -5.63
CA PHE A 158 4.42 -2.15 -7.08
C PHE A 158 5.51 -1.42 -7.87
N LEU A 159 6.43 -0.73 -7.19
CA LEU A 159 7.46 0.07 -7.87
C LEU A 159 8.84 -0.10 -7.24
N VAL A 160 9.00 0.15 -5.94
CA VAL A 160 10.33 0.14 -5.32
C VAL A 160 10.92 -1.26 -5.31
N TYR A 161 10.13 -2.27 -4.93
CA TYR A 161 10.57 -3.66 -4.93
C TYR A 161 10.94 -4.17 -6.33
N PRO A 162 10.09 -4.02 -7.36
CA PRO A 162 10.48 -4.28 -8.75
C PRO A 162 11.77 -3.60 -9.21
N ILE A 163 11.98 -2.33 -8.84
CA ILE A 163 13.20 -1.60 -9.20
C ILE A 163 14.43 -2.22 -8.52
N GLY A 164 14.30 -2.59 -7.25
CA GLY A 164 15.37 -3.19 -6.47
C GLY A 164 15.78 -4.57 -6.98
N GLN A 165 14.81 -5.39 -7.38
CA GLN A 165 15.04 -6.72 -7.96
C GLN A 165 15.28 -6.70 -9.48
N GLY A 166 15.11 -5.56 -10.14
CA GLY A 166 15.42 -5.41 -11.56
C GLY A 166 14.34 -5.92 -12.52
N SER A 167 13.15 -6.27 -12.01
CA SER A 167 12.02 -6.68 -12.84
C SER A 167 10.65 -6.36 -12.25
N PHE A 168 9.70 -5.99 -13.12
CA PHE A 168 8.29 -5.91 -12.76
C PHE A 168 7.61 -7.29 -12.61
N SER A 169 8.25 -8.40 -12.97
CA SER A 169 7.76 -9.76 -12.67
C SER A 169 7.62 -9.99 -11.18
N ASP A 170 8.51 -9.39 -10.39
CA ASP A 170 8.59 -9.58 -8.94
C ASP A 170 7.69 -8.59 -8.18
N GLY A 171 7.01 -7.72 -8.93
CA GLY A 171 5.97 -6.87 -8.37
C GLY A 171 4.78 -7.69 -7.89
N MET A 172 4.13 -7.26 -6.81
CA MET A 172 2.98 -7.98 -6.27
C MET A 172 1.88 -8.14 -7.34
N PRO A 173 1.41 -9.37 -7.64
CA PRO A 173 0.33 -9.59 -8.60
C PRO A 173 -1.00 -8.93 -8.17
N LEU A 174 -1.82 -8.51 -9.14
CA LEU A 174 -3.11 -7.89 -8.85
C LEU A 174 -4.21 -8.96 -8.67
N GLY A 175 -4.12 -9.74 -7.59
CA GLY A 175 -5.07 -10.80 -7.25
C GLY A 175 -4.83 -11.40 -5.87
N ILE A 176 -5.81 -12.12 -5.34
CA ILE A 176 -5.77 -12.63 -3.96
C ILE A 176 -4.67 -13.70 -3.80
N SER A 177 -4.72 -14.77 -4.61
CA SER A 177 -3.71 -15.84 -4.53
C SER A 177 -2.32 -15.36 -4.93
N GLY A 178 -2.23 -14.44 -5.90
CA GLY A 178 -0.96 -13.83 -6.29
C GLY A 178 -0.34 -12.97 -5.18
N THR A 179 -1.15 -12.30 -4.35
CA THR A 179 -0.67 -11.63 -3.15
C THR A 179 -0.05 -12.61 -2.15
N PHE A 180 -0.67 -13.78 -1.96
CA PHE A 180 -0.09 -14.83 -1.10
C PHE A 180 1.23 -15.38 -1.65
N ASN A 181 1.29 -15.60 -2.98
CA ASN A 181 2.53 -16.02 -3.63
C ASN A 181 3.65 -15.00 -3.41
N PHE A 182 3.41 -13.72 -3.66
CA PHE A 182 4.35 -12.63 -3.36
C PHE A 182 4.82 -12.69 -1.90
N MET A 183 3.90 -12.79 -0.93
CA MET A 183 4.26 -12.83 0.50
C MET A 183 5.13 -14.03 0.88
N ILE A 184 4.88 -15.21 0.28
CA ILE A 184 5.63 -16.43 0.56
C ILE A 184 7.03 -16.36 -0.02
N VAL A 185 7.15 -15.94 -1.28
CA VAL A 185 8.46 -15.77 -1.96
C VAL A 185 9.29 -14.70 -1.25
N PHE A 186 8.66 -13.56 -0.91
CA PHE A 186 9.32 -12.49 -0.15
C PHE A 186 9.82 -12.96 1.23
N GLN A 187 9.11 -13.89 1.90
CA GLN A 187 9.61 -14.51 3.13
C GLN A 187 10.84 -15.38 2.87
N ALA A 188 10.83 -16.17 1.79
CA ALA A 188 11.97 -17.02 1.43
C ALA A 188 13.23 -16.20 1.16
N GLU A 189 13.11 -15.12 0.37
CA GLU A 189 14.24 -14.30 -0.06
C GLU A 189 14.74 -13.31 1.02
N HIS A 190 13.83 -12.79 1.84
CA HIS A 190 14.14 -11.68 2.74
C HIS A 190 13.98 -11.98 4.23
N ASN A 191 13.40 -13.13 4.59
CA ASN A 191 13.04 -13.47 5.98
C ASN A 191 12.31 -12.29 6.68
N ILE A 192 11.28 -11.76 6.02
CA ILE A 192 10.56 -10.55 6.44
C ILE A 192 9.99 -10.66 7.86
N LEU A 193 9.61 -11.87 8.31
CA LEU A 193 9.14 -12.08 9.68
C LEU A 193 10.19 -11.71 10.73
N MET A 194 11.48 -11.80 10.40
CA MET A 194 12.60 -11.41 11.26
C MET A 194 13.06 -9.96 11.03
N HIS A 195 12.35 -9.17 10.23
CA HIS A 195 12.67 -7.76 9.98
C HIS A 195 11.92 -6.82 10.95
N PRO A 196 12.61 -5.94 11.70
CA PRO A 196 11.98 -5.13 12.76
C PRO A 196 10.95 -4.13 12.23
N PHE A 197 11.12 -3.61 11.01
CA PHE A 197 10.12 -2.73 10.41
C PHE A 197 8.80 -3.44 10.11
N HIS A 198 8.85 -4.72 9.70
CA HIS A 198 7.65 -5.51 9.50
C HIS A 198 6.94 -5.78 10.84
N MET A 199 7.69 -6.15 11.89
CA MET A 199 7.15 -6.31 13.25
C MET A 199 6.48 -5.02 13.75
N ALA A 200 7.08 -3.85 13.46
CA ALA A 200 6.51 -2.56 13.82
C ALA A 200 5.19 -2.28 13.09
N GLY A 201 5.06 -2.62 11.81
CA GLY A 201 3.76 -2.49 11.14
C GLY A 201 2.74 -3.53 11.56
N VAL A 202 3.14 -4.75 11.94
CA VAL A 202 2.23 -5.72 12.61
C VAL A 202 1.67 -5.10 13.91
N ALA A 203 2.53 -4.49 14.74
CA ALA A 203 2.07 -3.75 15.92
C ALA A 203 1.17 -2.56 15.55
N GLY A 204 1.46 -1.87 14.44
CA GLY A 204 0.64 -0.81 13.87
C GLY A 204 -0.78 -1.25 13.55
N VAL A 205 -0.95 -2.34 12.79
CA VAL A 205 -2.28 -2.83 12.37
C VAL A 205 -3.02 -3.52 13.51
N PHE A 206 -2.36 -4.36 14.32
CA PHE A 206 -3.00 -4.99 15.47
C PHE A 206 -3.42 -3.95 16.52
N GLY A 207 -2.55 -3.00 16.82
CA GLY A 207 -2.91 -1.89 17.70
C GLY A 207 -3.98 -0.99 17.08
N GLY A 208 -3.93 -0.70 15.78
CA GLY A 208 -4.99 0.04 15.08
C GLY A 208 -6.37 -0.61 15.21
N SER A 209 -6.47 -1.93 15.00
CA SER A 209 -7.70 -2.69 15.21
C SER A 209 -8.14 -2.68 16.68
N LEU A 210 -7.21 -2.90 17.61
CA LEU A 210 -7.49 -2.87 19.05
C LEU A 210 -8.05 -1.50 19.49
N PHE A 211 -7.40 -0.41 19.08
CA PHE A 211 -7.79 0.94 19.47
C PHE A 211 -9.07 1.41 18.76
N SER A 212 -9.33 0.94 17.55
CA SER A 212 -10.63 1.14 16.88
C SER A 212 -11.77 0.51 17.69
N ALA A 213 -11.62 -0.76 18.08
CA ALA A 213 -12.61 -1.46 18.90
C ALA A 213 -12.75 -0.84 20.30
N MET A 214 -11.64 -0.48 20.94
CA MET A 214 -11.61 0.19 22.24
C MET A 214 -12.34 1.54 22.16
N HIS A 215 -12.02 2.39 21.18
CA HIS A 215 -12.64 3.70 21.06
C HIS A 215 -14.15 3.58 20.79
N GLY A 216 -14.53 2.74 19.83
CA GLY A 216 -15.95 2.50 19.52
C GLY A 216 -16.75 2.00 20.72
N SER A 217 -16.19 1.05 21.49
CA SER A 217 -16.86 0.52 22.69
C SER A 217 -16.97 1.55 23.81
N LEU A 218 -15.93 2.34 24.09
CA LEU A 218 -15.96 3.37 25.13
C LEU A 218 -16.96 4.48 24.82
N VAL A 219 -16.98 4.99 23.59
CA VAL A 219 -17.95 6.01 23.15
C VAL A 219 -19.37 5.45 23.25
N THR A 220 -19.61 4.25 22.71
CA THR A 220 -20.95 3.62 22.72
C THR A 220 -21.44 3.36 24.15
N SER A 221 -20.55 2.96 25.07
CA SER A 221 -20.90 2.68 26.47
C SER A 221 -21.29 3.91 27.28
N SER A 222 -21.00 5.12 26.78
CA SER A 222 -21.16 6.38 27.50
C SER A 222 -22.07 7.38 26.78
N LEU A 223 -22.86 6.92 25.81
CA LEU A 223 -23.90 7.72 25.14
C LEU A 223 -24.88 8.28 26.17
N ILE A 224 -25.26 9.54 25.99
CA ILE A 224 -26.33 10.17 26.78
C ILE A 224 -27.67 9.60 26.31
N ARG A 225 -28.59 9.32 27.24
CA ARG A 225 -29.89 8.75 26.90
C ARG A 225 -30.80 9.82 26.31
N GLU A 226 -30.99 9.77 24.99
CA GLU A 226 -31.85 10.68 24.23
C GLU A 226 -33.02 9.97 23.52
N THR A 227 -33.12 8.64 23.62
CA THR A 227 -34.17 7.82 22.99
C THR A 227 -34.85 6.89 23.99
N SER A 228 -36.00 6.35 23.60
CA SER A 228 -36.65 5.26 24.33
C SER A 228 -36.03 3.89 24.01
N GLU A 229 -36.48 2.84 24.71
CA GLU A 229 -36.08 1.45 24.45
C GLU A 229 -36.66 0.86 23.15
N PHE A 230 -37.65 1.54 22.54
CA PHE A 230 -38.33 1.08 21.33
C PHE A 230 -37.71 1.65 20.04
N GLU A 231 -36.69 2.48 20.16
CA GLU A 231 -36.04 3.18 19.06
C GLU A 231 -34.54 2.91 19.07
N SER A 232 -33.89 2.99 17.91
CA SER A 232 -32.42 2.91 17.86
C SER A 232 -31.81 4.10 18.60
N VAL A 233 -30.81 3.83 19.45
CA VAL A 233 -30.02 4.86 20.14
C VAL A 233 -29.35 5.86 19.19
N ASN A 234 -29.13 5.48 17.92
CA ASN A 234 -28.58 6.37 16.90
C ASN A 234 -29.47 7.59 16.62
N TYR A 235 -30.78 7.48 16.80
CA TYR A 235 -31.69 8.61 16.63
C TYR A 235 -31.52 9.69 17.68
N GLY A 236 -30.81 9.41 18.78
CA GLY A 236 -30.46 10.38 19.80
C GLY A 236 -29.50 11.47 19.27
N TYR A 237 -28.62 11.13 18.33
CA TYR A 237 -27.74 12.10 17.70
C TYR A 237 -28.43 12.80 16.52
N LYS A 238 -28.28 14.12 16.44
CA LYS A 238 -28.73 14.96 15.32
C LYS A 238 -27.53 15.55 14.59
N PHE A 239 -27.51 15.41 13.26
CA PHE A 239 -26.41 15.90 12.44
C PHE A 239 -26.23 17.42 12.58
N GLY A 240 -25.05 17.85 13.02
CA GLY A 240 -24.71 19.26 13.22
C GLY A 240 -25.08 19.83 14.60
N GLN A 241 -25.48 18.98 15.56
CA GLN A 241 -25.69 19.43 16.94
C GLN A 241 -24.38 19.94 17.56
N GLU A 242 -24.48 20.92 18.46
CA GLU A 242 -23.33 21.53 19.12
C GLU A 242 -22.86 20.74 20.35
N GLU A 243 -23.77 20.04 21.03
CA GLU A 243 -23.47 19.28 22.24
C GLU A 243 -22.88 17.90 21.92
N GLU A 244 -21.88 17.50 22.69
CA GLU A 244 -21.27 16.17 22.59
C GLU A 244 -22.29 15.07 22.93
N THR A 245 -22.34 14.01 22.13
CA THR A 245 -23.37 12.95 22.26
C THR A 245 -23.08 11.91 23.35
N TYR A 246 -21.93 11.99 24.02
CA TYR A 246 -21.47 11.02 25.01
C TYR A 246 -20.72 11.71 26.16
N ASN A 247 -20.65 11.04 27.31
CA ASN A 247 -19.97 11.55 28.48
C ASN A 247 -18.51 11.05 28.56
N ILE A 248 -17.57 11.89 28.10
CA ILE A 248 -16.13 11.57 28.12
C ILE A 248 -15.58 11.36 29.54
N VAL A 249 -16.14 12.02 30.56
CA VAL A 249 -15.70 11.86 31.96
C VAL A 249 -16.07 10.47 32.48
N ALA A 250 -17.25 9.97 32.11
CA ALA A 250 -17.67 8.60 32.43
C ALA A 250 -16.78 7.57 31.72
N ALA A 251 -16.52 7.75 30.42
CA ALA A 251 -15.62 6.88 29.66
C ALA A 251 -14.20 6.85 30.23
N HIS A 252 -13.62 8.03 30.50
CA HIS A 252 -12.31 8.17 31.12
C HIS A 252 -12.27 7.53 32.51
N GLY A 253 -13.30 7.76 33.32
CA GLY A 253 -13.42 7.18 34.66
C GLY A 253 -13.52 5.65 34.65
N TYR A 254 -14.21 5.06 33.67
CA TYR A 254 -14.26 3.62 33.49
C TYR A 254 -12.87 3.07 33.09
N PHE A 255 -12.30 3.59 32.01
CA PHE A 255 -11.04 3.05 31.47
C PHE A 255 -9.85 3.28 32.40
N GLY A 256 -9.82 4.43 33.10
CA GLY A 256 -8.80 4.74 34.10
C GLY A 256 -8.85 3.83 35.33
N ARG A 257 -10.01 3.25 35.65
CA ARG A 257 -10.13 2.21 36.69
C ARG A 257 -9.84 0.81 36.17
N LEU A 258 -10.08 0.55 34.88
CA LEU A 258 -9.82 -0.73 34.24
C LEU A 258 -8.33 -1.05 34.17
N ILE A 259 -7.49 -0.06 33.82
CA ILE A 259 -6.04 -0.22 33.68
C ILE A 259 -5.32 0.47 34.84
N PHE A 260 -5.15 1.78 34.75
CA PHE A 260 -4.76 2.70 35.83
C PHE A 260 -4.92 4.14 35.32
N GLN A 261 -5.08 5.10 36.24
CA GLN A 261 -5.59 6.45 35.91
C GLN A 261 -4.77 7.19 34.83
N TYR A 262 -3.46 7.02 34.81
CA TYR A 262 -2.56 7.68 33.86
C TYR A 262 -2.53 7.06 32.46
N ALA A 263 -3.03 5.83 32.29
CA ALA A 263 -3.11 5.17 30.97
C ALA A 263 -4.32 5.63 30.14
N SER A 264 -5.23 6.42 30.74
CA SER A 264 -6.46 6.86 30.09
C SER A 264 -6.32 8.30 29.58
N PHE A 265 -6.80 8.55 28.36
CA PHE A 265 -6.84 9.90 27.80
C PHE A 265 -7.99 10.70 28.42
N ASN A 266 -7.68 11.86 29.00
CA ASN A 266 -8.69 12.85 29.45
C ASN A 266 -8.84 14.01 28.45
N ASN A 267 -8.05 14.02 27.37
CA ASN A 267 -8.07 15.01 26.31
C ASN A 267 -8.46 14.33 24.99
N SER A 268 -9.64 14.66 24.47
CA SER A 268 -10.16 14.08 23.22
C SER A 268 -9.23 14.33 22.02
N ARG A 269 -8.58 15.51 21.93
CA ARG A 269 -7.66 15.82 20.82
C ARG A 269 -6.42 14.92 20.85
N ALA A 270 -5.87 14.67 22.03
CA ALA A 270 -4.71 13.78 22.20
C ALA A 270 -5.07 12.33 21.87
N LEU A 271 -6.25 11.87 22.30
CA LEU A 271 -6.77 10.55 21.95
C LEU A 271 -6.87 10.38 20.43
N HIS A 272 -7.56 11.29 19.74
CA HIS A 272 -7.75 11.17 18.29
C HIS A 272 -6.45 11.34 17.50
N PHE A 273 -5.51 12.16 17.98
CA PHE A 273 -4.16 12.22 17.40
C PHE A 273 -3.44 10.87 17.54
N PHE A 274 -3.52 10.22 18.69
CA PHE A 274 -2.94 8.88 18.89
C PHE A 274 -3.59 7.83 17.99
N LEU A 275 -4.92 7.83 17.88
CA LEU A 275 -5.67 6.93 17.00
C LEU A 275 -5.25 7.07 15.53
N ALA A 276 -4.92 8.29 15.08
CA ALA A 276 -4.38 8.52 13.75
C ALA A 276 -2.90 8.09 13.65
N ALA A 277 -2.06 8.50 14.60
CA ALA A 277 -0.62 8.32 14.54
C ALA A 277 -0.18 6.85 14.61
N TRP A 278 -0.81 6.04 15.48
CA TRP A 278 -0.40 4.65 15.72
C TRP A 278 -0.39 3.78 14.45
N PRO A 279 -1.53 3.62 13.73
CA PRO A 279 -1.53 2.82 12.51
C PRO A 279 -0.71 3.47 11.39
N VAL A 280 -0.71 4.80 11.27
CA VAL A 280 0.01 5.52 10.20
C VAL A 280 1.52 5.28 10.30
N VAL A 281 2.10 5.45 11.49
CA VAL A 281 3.53 5.23 11.71
C VAL A 281 3.90 3.75 11.51
N GLY A 282 3.07 2.83 11.99
CA GLY A 282 3.30 1.39 11.78
C GLY A 282 3.34 1.02 10.30
N ILE A 283 2.39 1.52 9.50
CA ILE A 283 2.37 1.27 8.05
C ILE A 283 3.55 1.94 7.35
N TRP A 284 3.95 3.18 7.71
CA TRP A 284 5.17 3.78 7.17
C TRP A 284 6.40 2.91 7.40
N LEU A 285 6.56 2.35 8.60
CA LEU A 285 7.68 1.47 8.91
C LEU A 285 7.64 0.21 8.05
N THR A 286 6.51 -0.49 7.92
CA THR A 286 6.43 -1.66 7.02
C THR A 286 6.71 -1.30 5.56
N SER A 287 6.22 -0.16 5.07
CA SER A 287 6.52 0.32 3.71
C SER A 287 8.02 0.55 3.51
N LEU A 288 8.70 1.13 4.51
CA LEU A 288 10.15 1.26 4.52
C LEU A 288 10.83 -0.10 4.56
N GLY A 289 10.31 -1.07 5.32
CA GLY A 289 10.85 -2.43 5.38
C GLY A 289 10.87 -3.10 4.00
N VAL A 290 9.75 -3.09 3.29
CA VAL A 290 9.69 -3.61 1.91
C VAL A 290 10.64 -2.84 1.00
N SER A 291 10.68 -1.51 1.12
CA SER A 291 11.54 -0.65 0.30
C SER A 291 13.03 -0.85 0.57
N THR A 292 13.44 -1.27 1.77
CA THR A 292 14.84 -1.58 2.09
C THR A 292 15.22 -3.01 1.70
N MET A 293 14.31 -3.97 1.89
CA MET A 293 14.50 -5.35 1.45
C MET A 293 14.54 -5.48 -0.07
N ALA A 294 13.93 -4.54 -0.81
CA ALA A 294 14.15 -4.38 -2.26
C ALA A 294 15.64 -4.25 -2.65
N PHE A 295 16.48 -3.78 -1.74
CA PHE A 295 17.93 -3.68 -1.95
C PHE A 295 18.68 -4.72 -1.10
N ASN A 296 18.02 -5.84 -0.80
CA ASN A 296 18.56 -7.02 -0.13
C ASN A 296 19.11 -6.76 1.29
N LEU A 297 18.61 -5.71 1.96
CA LEU A 297 18.80 -5.51 3.40
C LEU A 297 17.70 -6.26 4.16
N ASN A 298 17.99 -7.54 4.42
CA ASN A 298 17.02 -8.54 4.88
C ASN A 298 16.77 -8.53 6.39
N GLY A 299 15.82 -9.36 6.84
CA GLY A 299 15.57 -9.61 8.26
C GLY A 299 16.79 -10.21 8.98
N PHE A 300 16.73 -10.22 10.32
CA PHE A 300 17.82 -10.78 11.11
C PHE A 300 18.07 -12.25 10.78
N ASN A 301 19.35 -12.59 10.58
CA ASN A 301 19.79 -13.97 10.39
C ASN A 301 20.49 -14.46 11.67
N PHE A 302 19.83 -15.38 12.39
CA PHE A 302 20.38 -16.04 13.58
C PHE A 302 20.63 -17.54 13.37
N ASN A 303 20.83 -17.95 12.11
CA ASN A 303 21.10 -19.35 11.79
C ASN A 303 22.38 -19.80 12.49
N GLN A 304 22.30 -20.93 13.18
CA GLN A 304 23.41 -21.56 13.91
C GLN A 304 24.10 -20.62 14.92
N SER A 305 23.39 -19.62 15.44
CA SER A 305 23.98 -18.61 16.33
C SER A 305 24.34 -19.12 17.72
N ILE A 306 23.82 -20.29 18.13
CA ILE A 306 24.13 -20.91 19.42
C ILE A 306 24.93 -22.20 19.18
N VAL A 307 26.10 -22.28 19.82
CA VAL A 307 26.98 -23.45 19.81
C VAL A 307 27.29 -23.91 21.22
N ASP A 308 27.44 -25.22 21.41
CA ASP A 308 27.93 -25.79 22.67
C ASP A 308 29.46 -25.63 22.82
N SER A 309 30.02 -26.07 23.95
CA SER A 309 31.47 -26.01 24.21
C SER A 309 32.31 -26.88 23.28
N GLU A 310 31.70 -27.83 22.58
CA GLU A 310 32.36 -28.70 21.60
C GLU A 310 32.21 -28.15 20.17
N GLY A 311 31.59 -26.99 19.99
CA GLY A 311 31.34 -26.36 18.70
C GLY A 311 30.17 -26.96 17.92
N ARG A 312 29.31 -27.76 18.55
CA ARG A 312 28.09 -28.27 17.91
C ARG A 312 26.99 -27.23 17.93
N VAL A 313 26.29 -27.08 16.82
CA VAL A 313 25.13 -26.18 16.71
C VAL A 313 23.99 -26.67 17.59
N ILE A 314 23.42 -25.76 18.39
CA ILE A 314 22.16 -25.97 19.11
C ILE A 314 21.08 -25.17 18.39
N ASN A 315 20.19 -25.88 17.67
CA ASN A 315 19.12 -25.25 16.92
C ASN A 315 18.16 -24.47 17.83
N THR A 316 17.68 -23.35 17.30
CA THR A 316 16.69 -22.46 17.87
C THR A 316 15.45 -22.39 16.97
N TRP A 317 14.44 -21.60 17.36
CA TRP A 317 13.30 -21.32 16.47
C TRP A 317 13.71 -20.60 15.17
N ALA A 318 14.80 -19.82 15.18
CA ALA A 318 15.31 -19.20 13.96
C ALA A 318 15.79 -20.26 12.95
N ASP A 319 16.45 -21.32 13.43
CA ASP A 319 16.87 -22.43 12.57
C ASP A 319 15.67 -23.19 12.00
N ILE A 320 14.57 -23.31 12.76
CA ILE A 320 13.32 -23.92 12.26
C ILE A 320 12.66 -23.04 11.20
N ILE A 321 12.63 -21.72 11.38
CA ILE A 321 12.15 -20.78 10.35
C ILE A 321 13.00 -20.92 9.08
N ASN A 322 14.32 -20.96 9.22
CA ASN A 322 15.22 -21.16 8.10
C ASN A 322 14.95 -22.48 7.34
N ARG A 323 14.52 -23.55 8.02
CA ARG A 323 14.10 -24.79 7.35
C ARG A 323 12.80 -24.62 6.54
N ALA A 324 11.89 -23.76 6.97
CA ALA A 324 10.68 -23.43 6.22
C ALA A 324 11.02 -22.56 5.01
N ASP A 325 11.86 -21.53 5.20
CA ASP A 325 12.33 -20.64 4.13
C ASP A 325 13.04 -21.43 3.03
N LEU A 326 13.94 -22.36 3.40
CA LEU A 326 14.58 -23.29 2.45
C LEU A 326 13.57 -24.11 1.64
N GLY A 327 12.44 -24.51 2.26
CA GLY A 327 11.39 -25.25 1.56
C GLY A 327 10.66 -24.41 0.52
N MET A 328 10.53 -23.10 0.76
CA MET A 328 9.96 -22.15 -0.19
C MET A 328 10.97 -21.85 -1.30
N GLU A 329 12.22 -21.55 -0.93
CA GLU A 329 13.34 -21.24 -1.84
C GLU A 329 13.55 -22.34 -2.89
N VAL A 330 13.62 -23.62 -2.49
CA VAL A 330 13.88 -24.70 -3.45
C VAL A 330 12.69 -25.07 -4.35
N MET A 331 11.49 -24.54 -4.07
CA MET A 331 10.26 -24.88 -4.78
C MET A 331 9.71 -23.73 -5.64
N HIS A 332 10.01 -22.48 -5.30
CA HIS A 332 9.56 -21.33 -6.09
C HIS A 332 10.23 -21.32 -7.46
N GLU A 333 9.50 -20.86 -8.48
CA GLU A 333 9.97 -20.75 -9.88
C GLU A 333 10.82 -21.94 -10.35
N ARG A 334 10.30 -23.15 -10.12
CA ARG A 334 10.98 -24.46 -10.29
C ARG A 334 11.69 -24.68 -11.63
N ASN A 335 11.38 -23.88 -12.65
CA ASN A 335 11.92 -23.98 -14.02
C ASN A 335 12.76 -22.75 -14.44
N ALA A 336 12.89 -21.72 -13.60
CA ALA A 336 13.58 -20.46 -13.94
C ALA A 336 15.09 -20.49 -13.64
N HIS A 337 15.50 -21.28 -12.65
CA HIS A 337 16.87 -21.28 -12.13
C HIS A 337 17.80 -22.28 -12.83
N ASN A 338 18.88 -21.79 -13.44
CA ASN A 338 19.93 -22.62 -14.07
C ASN A 338 21.25 -22.67 -13.27
N PHE A 339 21.39 -21.81 -12.27
CA PHE A 339 22.58 -21.66 -11.44
C PHE A 339 22.22 -21.90 -9.96
N PRO A 340 23.19 -22.27 -9.10
CA PRO A 340 22.91 -22.66 -7.72
C PRO A 340 22.62 -21.50 -6.77
N LEU A 341 22.78 -20.24 -7.23
CA LEU A 341 22.50 -19.05 -6.45
C LEU A 341 21.44 -18.23 -7.18
N ASP A 342 20.39 -17.87 -6.45
CA ASP A 342 19.40 -16.92 -6.90
C ASP A 342 19.87 -15.50 -6.56
N LEU A 343 20.30 -14.77 -7.59
CA LEU A 343 20.84 -13.41 -7.49
C LEU A 343 20.20 -12.55 -8.58
N ALA A 344 19.52 -11.48 -8.18
CA ALA A 344 18.81 -10.59 -9.11
C ALA A 344 19.63 -9.34 -9.56
N ALA A 345 20.92 -9.24 -9.19
CA ALA A 345 21.78 -8.11 -9.56
C ALA A 345 22.83 -8.45 -10.62
N ASN A 346 22.98 -7.58 -11.62
CA ASN A 346 24.06 -7.64 -12.62
C ASN A 346 25.46 -7.52 -11.99
N GLU A 347 26.48 -8.02 -12.70
CA GLU A 347 27.89 -7.94 -12.32
C GLU A 347 28.27 -6.57 -11.74
N ILE A 348 28.93 -6.58 -10.58
CA ILE A 348 29.54 -5.38 -10.00
C ILE A 348 30.59 -4.88 -11.00
N LEU A 349 30.28 -3.81 -11.74
CA LEU A 349 31.30 -3.09 -12.49
C LEU A 349 32.36 -2.62 -11.50
N PRO A 350 33.65 -2.99 -11.67
CA PRO A 350 34.68 -2.55 -10.76
C PRO A 350 34.76 -1.02 -10.82
N VAL A 351 34.41 -0.37 -9.70
CA VAL A 351 34.64 1.06 -9.54
C VAL A 351 36.16 1.25 -9.62
N ALA A 352 36.61 1.92 -10.68
CA ALA A 352 38.01 2.29 -10.84
C ALA A 352 38.37 3.34 -9.78
N ILE A 353 38.69 2.90 -8.56
CA ILE A 353 39.38 3.72 -7.59
C ILE A 353 40.86 3.66 -7.95
N SER A 354 41.26 4.43 -8.97
CA SER A 354 42.65 4.84 -9.08
C SER A 354 42.91 5.87 -7.97
N ALA A 355 43.21 5.38 -6.78
CA ALA A 355 43.87 6.21 -5.79
C ALA A 355 45.21 6.63 -6.41
N GLN A 356 45.33 7.91 -6.79
CA GLN A 356 46.62 8.50 -7.10
C GLN A 356 47.52 8.32 -5.88
N THR A 357 48.50 7.43 -6.02
CA THR A 357 49.64 7.35 -5.13
C THR A 357 50.44 8.64 -5.32
N SER A 358 50.21 9.62 -4.43
CA SER A 358 51.16 10.68 -4.21
C SER A 358 52.36 10.09 -3.47
N ILE A 359 53.44 9.88 -4.21
CA ILE A 359 54.77 9.62 -3.67
C ILE A 359 55.65 10.77 -4.12
N GLY A 360 56.28 11.46 -3.16
CA GLY A 360 57.50 12.26 -3.35
C GLY A 360 57.32 13.65 -3.93
#